data_AF-A0A378MSM6-F1
#
_entry.id   AF-A0A378MSM6-F1
#
_cell.length_a   1.000
_cell.length_b   1.000
_cell.length_c   1.000
_cell.angle_alpha   90.00
_cell.angle_beta   90.00
_cell.angle_gamma   90.00
#
_symmetry.space_group_name_H-M   'P 1'
#
loop_
_entity.id
_entity.type
_entity.pdbx_description
1 polymer ?
#
loop_
_entity_poly.entity_id
_entity_poly.type
_entity_poly.pdbx_seq_one_letter_code
_entity_poly.pdbx_strand_id
1 'polypeptide(L)' 'MAISHGWLNPDLQNGILPFSQQLTTHGLLKGHQILQQTQRDLTEINAVNPELMLLDCLTKLVLVFE' A
#
# COMPACT_ATOMS: atom_id res chain seq x y z
N MET A 1 -5.05 8.38 -13.99
CA MET A 1 -3.70 8.04 -13.50
C MET A 1 -3.08 9.31 -12.94
N ALA A 2 -3.41 9.66 -11.70
CA ALA A 2 -3.04 10.94 -11.08
C ALA A 2 -1.90 10.70 -10.07
N ILE A 3 -0.70 10.45 -10.59
CA ILE A 3 0.55 10.45 -9.81
C ILE A 3 1.45 11.51 -10.47
N SER A 4 0.99 12.77 -10.47
CA SER A 4 1.72 13.86 -11.13
C SER A 4 1.56 15.23 -10.44
N HIS A 5 1.09 15.29 -9.19
CA HIS A 5 0.95 16.55 -8.46
C HIS A 5 1.82 16.53 -7.20
N GLY A 6 3.10 16.87 -7.38
CA GLY A 6 4.11 17.02 -6.32
C GLY A 6 5.52 16.66 -6.81
N TRP A 7 6.55 17.23 -6.16
CA TRP A 7 7.94 16.76 -6.31
C TRP A 7 7.99 15.26 -6.01
N LEU A 8 7.98 14.44 -7.07
CA LEU A 8 8.15 13.02 -6.92
C LEU A 8 9.61 12.79 -6.55
N ASN A 9 9.85 12.15 -5.41
CA ASN A 9 11.18 11.72 -5.04
C ASN A 9 11.73 10.84 -6.19
N PRO A 10 12.85 11.21 -6.84
CA PRO A 10 13.40 10.46 -7.97
C PRO A 10 13.71 9.00 -7.64
N ASP A 11 14.07 8.69 -6.39
CA ASP A 11 14.30 7.31 -5.94
C ASP A 11 13.00 6.50 -5.92
N LEU A 12 11.89 7.12 -5.48
CA LEU A 12 10.57 6.49 -5.57
C LEU A 12 10.17 6.27 -7.03
N GLN A 13 10.41 7.24 -7.90
CA GLN A 13 10.13 7.10 -9.33
C GLN A 13 10.90 5.93 -9.95
N ASN A 14 12.20 5.82 -9.62
CA ASN A 14 13.07 4.74 -10.09
C ASN A 14 12.67 3.38 -9.52
N GLY A 15 12.04 3.34 -8.34
CA GLY A 15 11.58 2.10 -7.69
C GLY A 15 10.25 1.55 -8.21
N ILE A 16 9.39 2.37 -8.85
CA ILE A 16 8.05 1.95 -9.29
C ILE A 16 8.12 0.78 -10.28
N LEU A 17 8.96 0.90 -11.32
CA LEU A 17 9.03 -0.12 -12.37
C LEU A 17 9.58 -1.46 -11.82
N PRO A 18 10.76 -1.51 -11.17
CA PRO A 18 11.27 -2.74 -10.56
C PRO A 18 10.28 -3.40 -9.60
N PHE A 19 9.61 -2.61 -8.76
CA PHE A 19 8.59 -3.11 -7.83
C PHE A 19 7.41 -3.75 -8.58
N SER A 20 6.87 -3.07 -9.59
CA SER A 20 5.72 -3.57 -10.35
C SER A 20 6.03 -4.83 -11.15
N GLN A 21 7.27 -4.98 -11.63
CA GLN A 21 7.71 -6.14 -12.43
C GLN A 21 7.95 -7.39 -11.59
N GLN A 22 8.24 -7.24 -10.29
CA GLN A 22 8.46 -8.36 -9.37
C GLN A 22 7.16 -8.98 -8.86
N LEU A 23 6.02 -8.31 -9.09
CA LEU A 23 4.73 -8.71 -8.55
C LEU A 23 3.74 -9.05 -9.67
N THR A 24 2.77 -9.91 -9.35
CA THR A 24 1.68 -10.19 -10.27
C THR A 24 0.69 -9.02 -10.30
N THR A 25 -0.01 -8.82 -11.42
CA THR A 25 -1.09 -7.82 -11.53
C THR A 25 -2.15 -8.01 -10.44
N HIS A 26 -2.48 -9.26 -10.11
CA HIS A 26 -3.41 -9.58 -9.03
C HIS A 26 -2.85 -9.21 -7.66
N GLY A 27 -1.57 -9.48 -7.40
CA GLY A 27 -0.89 -9.08 -6.17
C GLY A 27 -0.88 -7.57 -5.98
N LEU A 28 -0.55 -6.82 -7.03
CA LEU A 28 -0.58 -5.35 -7.03
C LEU A 28 -1.99 -4.80 -6.73
N LEU A 29 -3.02 -5.35 -7.37
CA LEU A 29 -4.40 -4.92 -7.14
C LEU A 29 -4.84 -5.21 -5.70
N LYS A 30 -4.58 -6.42 -5.21
CA LYS A 30 -4.95 -6.83 -3.86
C LYS A 30 -4.19 -6.02 -2.80
N GLY A 31 -2.90 -5.78 -3.00
CA GLY A 31 -2.10 -4.92 -2.12
C GLY A 31 -2.63 -3.49 -2.08
N HIS A 32 -3.01 -2.94 -3.23
CA HIS A 32 -3.64 -1.61 -3.29
C HIS A 32 -4.97 -1.55 -2.52
N GLN A 33 -5.81 -2.58 -2.64
CA GLN A 33 -7.08 -2.67 -1.91
C GLN A 33 -6.88 -2.75 -0.39
N ILE A 34 -5.88 -3.51 0.08
CA ILE A 34 -5.51 -3.57 1.50
C ILE A 34 -5.14 -2.19 2.01
N LEU A 35 -4.26 -1.46 1.30
CA LEU A 35 -3.87 -0.10 1.66
C LEU A 35 -5.07 0.86 1.71
N GLN A 36 -5.96 0.81 0.72
CA GLN A 36 -7.17 1.63 0.70
C GLN A 36 -8.14 1.32 1.84
N GLN A 37 -8.24 0.05 2.25
CA GLN A 37 -9.07 -0.33 3.40
C GLN A 37 -8.45 0.20 4.70
N THR A 38 -7.15 -0.05 4.92
CA THR A 38 -6.45 0.43 6.13
C THR A 38 -6.51 1.95 6.26
N GLN A 39 -6.39 2.69 5.16
CA GLN A 39 -6.51 4.16 5.18
C GLN A 39 -7.91 4.61 5.65
N ARG A 40 -8.97 3.96 5.16
CA ARG A 40 -10.34 4.23 5.59
C ARG A 40 -10.51 3.87 7.06
N ASP A 41 -10.03 2.70 7.46
CA ASP A 41 -10.12 2.22 8.85
C ASP A 41 -9.43 3.18 9.82
N LEU A 42 -8.22 3.66 9.50
CA LEU A 42 -7.48 4.64 10.32
C LEU A 42 -8.21 5.99 10.44
N THR A 43 -9.02 6.37 9.44
CA THR A 43 -9.74 7.65 9.42
C THR A 43 -11.09 7.55 10.11
N GLU A 44 -11.77 6.41 9.95
CA GLU A 44 -13.18 6.24 10.34
C GLU A 44 -13.34 5.47 11.66
N ILE A 45 -12.40 4.59 12.02
CA ILE A 45 -12.48 3.73 13.19
C ILE A 45 -11.62 4.28 14.33
N ASN A 46 -12.24 5.07 15.21
CA ASN A 46 -11.56 5.71 16.35
C ASN A 46 -11.36 4.80 17.58
N ALA A 47 -11.89 3.57 17.57
CA ALA A 47 -11.96 2.70 18.75
C ALA A 47 -10.90 1.58 18.79
N VAL A 48 -9.97 1.56 17.85
CA VAL A 48 -8.93 0.52 17.72
C VAL A 48 -7.56 1.18 17.68
N ASN A 49 -6.55 0.51 18.21
CA ASN A 49 -5.18 1.00 18.21
C ASN A 49 -4.63 1.08 16.76
N PRO A 50 -4.20 2.27 16.28
CA PRO A 50 -3.65 2.45 14.93
C PRO A 50 -2.42 1.60 14.62
N GLU A 51 -1.56 1.34 15.60
CA GLU A 51 -0.37 0.50 15.42
C GLU A 51 -0.75 -0.95 15.12
N LEU A 52 -1.81 -1.46 15.75
CA LEU A 52 -2.33 -2.80 15.47
C LEU A 52 -2.99 -2.88 14.08
N MET A 53 -3.70 -1.84 13.66
CA MET A 53 -4.25 -1.75 12.30
C MET A 53 -3.14 -1.74 11.23
N LEU A 54 -2.07 -0.98 11.49
CA LEU A 54 -0.90 -0.94 10.62
C LEU A 54 -0.17 -2.28 10.59
N LEU A 55 -0.01 -2.94 11.74
CA LEU A 55 0.62 -4.26 11.82
C LEU A 55 -0.16 -5.29 10.99
N ASP A 56 -1.48 -5.36 11.16
CA ASP A 56 -2.36 -6.25 10.39
C ASP A 56 -2.28 -5.95 8.88
N CYS A 57 -2.29 -4.68 8.50
CA CYS A 57 -2.09 -4.24 7.12
C CYS A 57 -0.77 -4.76 6.53
N LEU A 58 0.35 -4.53 7.24
CA LEU A 58 1.68 -4.95 6.78
C LEU A 58 1.79 -6.47 6.69
N THR A 59 1.24 -7.22 7.66
CA THR A 59 1.22 -8.68 7.61
C THR A 59 0.44 -9.18 6.38
N LYS A 60 -0.72 -8.59 6.07
CA LYS A 60 -1.49 -8.93 4.87
C LYS A 60 -0.73 -8.61 3.58
N LEU A 61 0.02 -7.52 3.53
CA LEU A 61 0.83 -7.16 2.35
C LEU A 61 1.96 -8.15 2.11
N VAL A 62 2.66 -8.59 3.16
CA VAL A 62 3.70 -9.63 3.06
C VAL A 62 3.10 -10.90 2.45
N LEU A 63 1.94 -11.36 2.94
CA LEU A 63 1.25 -12.54 2.41
C LEU A 63 0.74 -12.42 0.97
N VAL A 64 0.70 -11.20 0.41
CA VAL A 64 0.27 -10.94 -0.98
C VAL A 64 1.45 -10.78 -1.92
N PHE A 65 2.62 -10.42 -1.39
CA PHE A 65 3.84 -10.13 -2.16
C PHE A 65 4.91 -11.22 -2.06
N GLU A 66 4.85 -12.10 -1.06
CA GLU A 66 5.59 -13.38 -1.02
C GLU A 66 4.83 -14.50 -1.76
#